data_AF-A0A852YXE3-F1
#
_entry.id   AF-A0A852YXE3-F1
#
_cell.length_a   1.000
_cell.length_b   1.000
_cell.length_c   1.000
_cell.angle_alpha   90.00
_cell.angle_beta   90.00
_cell.angle_gamma   90.00
#
_symmetry.space_group_name_H-M   'P 1'
#
loop_
_entity.id
_entity.type
_entity.pdbx_description
1 polymer ?
#
loop_
_entity_poly.entity_id
_entity_poly.type
_entity_poly.pdbx_seq_one_letter_code
_entity_poly.pdbx_strand_id
1 'polypeptide(L)'
;MTTLARVTTPQLQGYGELLQRNAEYFGKIEEYANETASDTSGFTGVMAALIPVVEGVTSLYSETLQLAESRLTQVREELDKTAEDYEERERKIEQMLGKISSELDAMRV
;
A
#
# COMPACT_ATOMS: atom_id res chain seq x y z
N MET A 1 -8.78 -10.46 -29.18
CA MET A 1 -9.42 -10.90 -27.93
C MET A 1 -8.47 -10.56 -26.80
N THR A 2 -8.73 -9.45 -26.11
CA THR A 2 -7.94 -9.02 -24.95
C THR A 2 -8.38 -9.89 -23.78
N THR A 3 -7.56 -10.86 -23.39
CA THR A 3 -7.80 -11.63 -22.17
C THR A 3 -7.72 -10.64 -21.01
N LEU A 4 -8.87 -10.21 -20.48
CA LEU A 4 -8.92 -9.46 -19.23
C LEU A 4 -8.15 -10.32 -18.21
N ALA A 5 -7.06 -9.79 -17.68
CA ALA A 5 -6.27 -10.49 -16.68
C ALA A 5 -7.21 -10.89 -15.55
N ARG A 6 -7.46 -12.20 -15.39
CA ARG A 6 -8.24 -12.72 -14.26
C ARG A 6 -7.34 -12.64 -13.04
N VAL A 7 -7.35 -11.48 -12.38
CA VAL A 7 -6.61 -11.30 -11.13
C VAL A 7 -7.33 -12.07 -10.04
N THR A 8 -6.62 -12.97 -9.36
CA THR A 8 -7.15 -13.75 -8.25
C THR A 8 -6.92 -13.03 -6.92
N THR A 9 -7.71 -13.35 -5.89
CA THR A 9 -7.54 -12.78 -4.55
C THR A 9 -6.10 -12.91 -4.02
N PRO A 10 -5.41 -14.06 -4.13
CA PRO A 10 -4.02 -14.18 -3.71
C PRO A 10 -3.05 -13.28 -4.49
N GLN A 11 -3.34 -12.97 -5.76
CA GLN A 11 -2.52 -12.04 -6.53
C GLN A 11 -2.67 -10.59 -6.05
N LEU A 12 -3.89 -10.18 -5.67
CA LEU A 12 -4.12 -8.86 -5.06
C LEU A 12 -3.35 -8.71 -3.74
N GLN A 13 -3.43 -9.73 -2.88
CA GLN A 13 -2.69 -9.77 -1.61
C GLN A 13 -1.17 -9.73 -1.84
N GLY A 14 -0.66 -10.51 -2.80
CA GLY A 14 0.76 -10.48 -3.15
C GLY A 14 1.24 -9.13 -3.67
N TYR A 15 0.41 -8.40 -4.43
CA TYR A 15 0.72 -7.02 -4.79
C TYR A 15 0.69 -6.09 -3.56
N GLY A 16 -0.27 -6.27 -2.66
CA GLY A 16 -0.33 -5.55 -1.39
C GLY A 16 0.94 -5.71 -0.54
N GLU A 17 1.49 -6.93 -0.45
CA GLU A 17 2.75 -7.20 0.26
C GLU A 17 3.95 -6.48 -0.38
N LEU A 18 4.01 -6.43 -1.72
CA LEU A 18 5.06 -5.70 -2.42
C LEU A 18 4.96 -4.19 -2.16
N LEU A 19 3.75 -3.64 -2.12
CA LEU A 19 3.51 -2.24 -1.79
C LEU A 19 3.90 -1.94 -0.34
N GLN A 20 3.55 -2.82 0.60
CA GLN A 20 3.94 -2.70 2.00
C GLN A 20 5.46 -2.66 2.15
N ARG A 21 6.17 -3.60 1.52
CA ARG A 21 7.63 -3.64 1.56
C ARG A 21 8.26 -2.37 0.99
N ASN A 22 7.69 -1.83 -0.09
CA ASN A 22 8.18 -0.58 -0.68
C ASN A 22 7.90 0.63 0.21
N ALA A 23 6.74 0.67 0.88
CA ALA A 23 6.41 1.72 1.84
C ALA A 23 7.42 1.76 3.00
N GLU A 24 7.78 0.60 3.56
CA GLU A 24 8.79 0.48 4.62
C GLU A 24 10.18 1.01 4.21
N TYR A 25 10.54 0.92 2.92
CA TYR A 25 11.80 1.49 2.46
C TYR A 25 11.80 3.02 2.44
N PHE A 26 10.65 3.68 2.23
CA PHE A 26 10.57 5.14 2.31
C PHE A 26 10.82 5.62 3.73
N GLY A 27 10.25 4.98 4.74
CA GLY A 27 10.52 5.29 6.15
C GLY A 27 12.01 5.12 6.51
N LYS A 28 12.67 4.06 6.02
CA LYS A 28 14.12 3.87 6.23
C LYS A 28 14.98 4.93 5.54
N ILE A 29 14.58 5.38 4.35
CA ILE A 29 15.28 6.45 3.64
C ILE A 29 15.10 7.78 4.39
N GLU A 30 13.91 8.02 4.93
CA GLU A 30 13.62 9.19 5.76
C GLU A 30 14.47 9.21 7.03
N GLU A 31 14.51 8.11 7.77
CA GLU A 31 15.33 7.96 8.97
C GLU A 31 16.81 8.24 8.66
N TYR A 32 17.35 7.61 7.63
CA TYR A 32 18.74 7.84 7.20
C TYR A 32 18.99 9.29 6.77
N ALA A 33 18.06 9.91 6.04
CA ALA A 33 18.18 11.29 5.59
C ALA A 33 18.18 12.27 6.77
N ASN A 34 17.30 12.07 7.75
CA ASN A 34 17.25 12.89 8.96
C ASN A 34 18.51 12.74 9.83
N GLU A 35 19.08 11.54 9.91
CA GLU A 35 20.32 11.31 10.66
C GLU A 35 21.57 11.86 9.98
N THR A 36 21.63 11.79 8.63
CA THR A 36 22.87 12.06 7.89
C THR A 36 22.82 13.37 7.12
N ALA A 37 21.76 13.62 6.35
CA ALA A 37 21.69 14.78 5.46
C ALA A 37 21.33 16.07 6.19
N SER A 38 20.73 15.95 7.37
CA SER A 38 20.30 17.07 8.21
C SER A 38 21.29 17.41 9.32
N ASP A 39 22.42 16.70 9.40
CA ASP A 39 23.45 16.99 10.40
C ASP A 39 24.16 18.31 10.08
N THR A 40 23.76 19.36 10.79
CA THR A 40 24.38 20.67 10.72
C THR A 40 25.33 20.95 11.89
N SER A 41 25.72 19.93 12.67
CA SER A 41 26.57 20.11 13.87
C SER A 41 27.94 20.76 13.55
N GLY A 42 28.43 20.60 12.31
CA GLY A 42 29.65 21.23 11.82
C GLY A 42 29.48 22.68 11.32
N PHE A 43 28.25 23.21 11.24
CA PHE A 43 27.96 24.51 10.64
C PHE A 43 28.25 25.61 11.67
N THR A 44 29.39 26.29 11.52
CA THR A 44 29.84 27.35 12.43
C THR A 44 30.14 28.65 11.66
N GLY A 45 30.17 29.78 12.38
CA GLY A 45 30.45 31.09 11.78
C GLY A 45 29.43 31.46 10.69
N VAL A 46 29.91 31.87 9.51
CA VAL A 46 29.05 32.23 8.37
C VAL A 46 28.18 31.06 7.91
N MET A 47 28.64 29.82 8.05
CA MET A 47 27.86 28.64 7.63
C MET A 47 26.65 28.38 8.55
N ALA A 48 26.67 28.86 9.80
CA ALA A 48 25.51 28.73 10.70
C ALA A 48 24.26 29.43 10.15
N ALA A 49 24.43 30.46 9.30
CA ALA A 49 23.31 31.12 8.63
C ALA A 49 22.58 30.23 7.62
N LEU A 50 23.18 29.11 7.19
CA LEU A 50 22.58 28.16 6.26
C LEU A 50 21.77 27.06 6.95
N ILE A 51 21.86 26.91 8.28
CA ILE A 51 21.14 25.86 9.04
C ILE A 51 19.65 25.85 8.71
N PRO A 52 18.92 26.98 8.72
CA PRO A 52 17.48 26.98 8.41
C PRO A 52 17.17 26.50 6.98
N VAL A 53 18.10 26.69 6.05
CA VAL A 53 17.94 26.22 4.66
C VAL A 53 18.06 24.70 4.60
N VAL A 54 19.04 24.11 5.29
CA VAL A 54 19.21 22.65 5.36
C VAL A 54 18.04 21.99 6.07
N GLU A 55 17.57 22.58 7.17
CA GLU A 55 16.36 22.13 7.88
C GLU A 55 15.13 22.19 6.97
N GLY A 56 14.95 23.28 6.22
CA GLY A 56 13.83 23.43 5.28
C GLY A 56 13.84 22.39 4.15
N VAL A 57 15.01 22.14 3.54
CA VAL A 57 15.15 21.11 2.50
C VAL A 57 14.92 19.71 3.06
N THR A 58 15.41 19.43 4.26
CA THR A 58 15.14 18.17 4.97
C THR A 58 13.65 17.97 5.18
N SER A 59 12.94 18.99 5.69
CA SER A 59 11.50 18.94 5.93
C SER A 59 10.73 18.62 4.65
N LEU A 60 11.05 19.29 3.54
CA LEU A 60 10.41 19.05 2.24
C LEU A 60 10.62 17.61 1.74
N TYR A 61 11.81 17.07 1.93
CA TYR A 61 12.11 15.69 1.52
C TYR A 61 11.38 14.67 2.41
N SER A 62 11.37 14.89 3.73
CA SER A 62 10.61 14.07 4.70
C SER A 62 9.11 14.06 4.37
N GLU A 63 8.49 15.22 4.14
CA GLU A 63 7.08 15.31 3.73
C GLU A 63 6.79 14.54 2.44
N THR A 64 7.71 14.59 1.47
CA THR A 64 7.57 13.88 0.19
C THR A 64 7.63 12.37 0.39
N LEU A 65 8.54 11.87 1.24
CA LEU A 65 8.66 10.45 1.56
C LEU A 65 7.44 9.93 2.32
N GLN A 66 6.96 10.68 3.32
CA GLN A 66 5.75 10.34 4.07
C GLN A 66 4.52 10.29 3.17
N LEU A 67 4.41 11.24 2.21
CA LEU A 67 3.36 11.21 1.21
C LEU A 67 3.45 9.95 0.33
N ALA A 68 4.65 9.59 -0.13
CA ALA A 68 4.85 8.39 -0.94
C ALA A 68 4.48 7.11 -0.18
N GLU A 69 4.93 6.98 1.08
CA GLU A 69 4.58 5.89 1.98
C GLU A 69 3.05 5.79 2.14
N SER A 70 2.39 6.90 2.49
CA SER A 70 0.94 6.96 2.67
C SER A 70 0.17 6.51 1.43
N ARG A 71 0.63 6.89 0.23
CA ARG A 71 -0.02 6.47 -1.03
C ARG A 71 0.12 4.98 -1.30
N LEU A 72 1.28 4.39 -1.02
CA LEU A 72 1.46 2.95 -1.19
C LEU A 72 0.61 2.15 -0.20
N THR A 73 0.54 2.60 1.05
CA THR A 73 -0.31 2.00 2.08
C THR A 73 -1.79 2.11 1.71
N GLN A 74 -2.24 3.26 1.20
CA GLN A 74 -3.61 3.44 0.72
C GLN A 74 -3.96 2.44 -0.41
N VAL A 75 -3.08 2.30 -1.41
CA VAL A 75 -3.33 1.37 -2.52
C VAL A 75 -3.35 -0.08 -2.02
N ARG A 76 -2.49 -0.44 -1.06
CA ARG A 76 -2.54 -1.76 -0.41
C ARG A 76 -3.91 -1.99 0.24
N GLU A 77 -4.40 -1.05 1.05
CA GLU A 77 -5.71 -1.18 1.71
C GLU A 77 -6.85 -1.36 0.70
N GLU A 78 -6.79 -0.65 -0.43
CA GLU A 78 -7.75 -0.81 -1.52
C GLU A 78 -7.68 -2.19 -2.19
N LEU A 79 -6.48 -2.76 -2.34
CA LEU A 79 -6.28 -4.13 -2.84
C LEU A 79 -6.84 -5.17 -1.86
N ASP A 80 -6.59 -5.00 -0.55
CA ASP A 80 -7.10 -5.88 0.49
C ASP A 80 -8.65 -5.86 0.51
N LYS A 81 -9.25 -4.66 0.45
CA LYS A 81 -10.71 -4.52 0.34
C LYS A 81 -11.28 -5.15 -0.93
N THR A 82 -10.60 -4.99 -2.06
CA THR A 82 -11.04 -5.59 -3.33
C THR A 82 -10.97 -7.12 -3.27
N ALA A 83 -9.94 -7.65 -2.62
CA ALA A 83 -9.79 -9.07 -2.36
C ALA A 83 -10.95 -9.62 -1.51
N GLU A 84 -11.28 -8.93 -0.41
CA GLU A 84 -12.42 -9.28 0.46
C GLU A 84 -13.75 -9.26 -0.31
N ASP A 85 -13.99 -8.22 -1.13
CA ASP A 85 -15.19 -8.09 -1.96
C ASP A 85 -15.33 -9.27 -2.94
N TYR A 86 -14.22 -9.75 -3.51
CA TYR A 86 -14.23 -10.92 -4.41
C TYR A 86 -14.56 -12.21 -3.67
N GLU A 87 -13.97 -12.43 -2.49
CA GLU A 87 -14.27 -13.60 -1.66
C GLU A 87 -15.71 -13.60 -1.15
N GLU A 88 -16.28 -12.43 -0.82
CA GLU A 88 -17.68 -12.32 -0.42
C GLU A 88 -18.63 -12.64 -1.58
N ARG A 89 -18.32 -12.14 -2.78
CA ARG A 89 -19.10 -12.44 -3.99
C ARG A 89 -19.08 -13.92 -4.33
N GLU A 90 -17.91 -14.56 -4.28
CA GLU A 90 -17.79 -16.00 -4.54
C GLU A 90 -18.63 -16.80 -3.54
N ARG A 91 -18.51 -16.51 -2.24
CA ARG A 91 -19.34 -17.15 -1.20
C ARG A 91 -20.84 -17.00 -1.43
N LYS A 92 -21.30 -15.82 -1.88
CA LYS A 92 -22.72 -15.58 -2.21
C LYS A 92 -23.17 -16.41 -3.41
N ILE A 93 -22.32 -16.52 -4.43
CA ILE A 93 -22.61 -17.35 -5.61
C ILE A 93 -22.68 -18.82 -5.22
N GLU A 94 -21.72 -19.33 -4.46
CA GLU A 94 -21.72 -20.70 -3.96
C GLU A 94 -22.99 -21.02 -3.16
N GLN A 95 -23.41 -20.12 -2.26
CA GLN A 95 -24.65 -20.26 -1.50
C GLN A 95 -25.90 -20.29 -2.40
N MET A 96 -25.97 -19.42 -3.41
CA MET A 96 -27.08 -19.41 -4.37
C MET A 96 -27.14 -20.69 -5.18
N LEU A 97 -26.02 -21.15 -5.72
CA LEU A 97 -25.94 -22.38 -6.49
C LEU A 97 -26.28 -23.60 -5.64
N GLY A 98 -25.81 -23.65 -4.39
CA GLY A 98 -26.16 -24.69 -3.43
C GLY A 98 -27.68 -24.76 -3.15
N LYS A 99 -28.34 -23.60 -3.01
CA LYS A 99 -29.80 -23.54 -2.87
C LYS A 99 -30.52 -24.06 -4.12
N ILE A 100 -30.11 -23.61 -5.30
CA ILE A 100 -30.70 -24.05 -6.57
C ILE A 100 -30.54 -25.57 -6.75
N SER A 101 -29.37 -26.13 -6.44
CA SER A 101 -29.13 -27.58 -6.51
C SER A 101 -30.04 -28.34 -5.56
N SER A 102 -30.18 -27.87 -4.31
CA SER A 102 -31.06 -28.48 -3.32
C SER A 102 -32.54 -28.46 -3.75
N GLU A 103 -33.01 -27.34 -4.31
CA GLU A 103 -34.37 -27.22 -4.84
C GLU A 103 -34.63 -28.14 -6.04
N LEU A 104 -33.66 -28.24 -6.96
CA LEU A 104 -33.72 -29.16 -8.11
C LEU A 104 -33.77 -30.63 -7.66
N ASP A 105 -32.96 -31.01 -6.68
CA ASP A 105 -32.97 -32.37 -6.13
C ASP A 105 -34.31 -32.67 -5.43
N ALA A 106 -34.89 -31.71 -4.72
CA ALA A 106 -36.20 -31.85 -4.09
C ALA A 106 -37.36 -32.00 -5.11
N MET A 107 -37.25 -31.39 -6.29
CA MET A 107 -38.25 -31.54 -7.37
C MET A 107 -38.13 -32.85 -8.15
N ARG A 108 -37.00 -33.56 -8.02
CA ARG A 108 -36.73 -34.81 -8.75
C ARG A 108 -37.27 -36.05 -8.04
N VAL A 109 -37.77 -35.90 -6.80
CA VAL A 109 -38.48 -36.90 -5.99
C VAL A 109 -39.98 -36.78 -6.21
#